data_AF-A0A9D8MIG4-F1
#
_entry.id   AF-A0A9D8MIG4-F1
#
_cell.length_a   1.000
_cell.length_b   1.000
_cell.length_c   1.000
_cell.angle_alpha   90.00
_cell.angle_beta   90.00
_cell.angle_gamma   90.00
#
_symmetry.space_group_name_H-M   'P 1'
#
loop_
_entity.id
_entity.type
_entity.pdbx_description
1 polymer ?
#
loop_
_entity_poly.entity_id
_entity_poly.type
_entity_poly.pdbx_seq_one_letter_code
_entity_poly.pdbx_strand_id
1 'polypeptide(L)'
;MKRKFMTTILAMLLAMCSLSAQSTDSYEGTVVSDEGAWCWFADSRALFYKGVAYVGYIDVHGNVKAAQMKVGNDGVTSKEEVLIRSYFQPDDHNNPTFLVLPDERIMIFYTRHTDEPKIWYRISRKPRDITQLGEEKFLTTENNTTYPSPFILSDDPDHIYLCWRGINWHPTIARLTMPDADDNCRFDFGPKQIVQSTGARPYAKYHSNGKDKIYLCYTTGHPDNEQPNWLYFNVIDINKGDGPILRDINGKQLSEIGKGTFAVNKTADYASNYPATIVDKTAGVRNWVWQIAFDKDEHPVIAFTHIDDAKTTHAYWYGRWTGNGWQLTWVQYAGHAFHQNWNATERCYSGGMTIDPDHINDLYLSIPTENGSYDKDGIYEIWKYTIADDGKVVGSEQVTRNSLKNNMRPYVMPGSKDSKLRLLWMNGDYYYWMVNKKYPDGYPTSMNMNCPMLTQERIAVSPLISSAPNFEVTPEKPFQVNLPRKDTPIRTDQFTLFIDWSLDEFAAEGTILTMGNLAYGVDPVNMKPFVKIGDQTYRSENMLCTSDAWKEGASGTDGKSYMTKMGLFRTAIHYNPDSHLLTIYRNGLIDQRFEADALKLDDITIQGFTGRVASISIYDNPHVINSFEQTNIQ
;
A
#
# COMPACT_ATOMS: atom_id res chain seq x y z
N MET A 1 -62.47 30.24 -26.36
CA MET A 1 -62.25 28.78 -26.46
C MET A 1 -60.81 28.33 -26.71
N LYS A 2 -59.80 29.22 -26.77
CA LYS A 2 -58.37 28.86 -27.01
C LYS A 2 -57.46 28.88 -25.76
N ARG A 3 -57.98 29.20 -24.57
CA ARG A 3 -57.18 29.33 -23.33
C ARG A 3 -57.31 28.15 -22.35
N LYS A 4 -58.19 27.18 -22.60
CA LYS A 4 -58.40 26.00 -21.75
C LYS A 4 -57.74 24.70 -22.28
N PHE A 5 -57.20 24.71 -23.50
CA PHE A 5 -56.52 23.53 -24.08
C PHE A 5 -55.00 23.51 -23.84
N MET A 6 -54.40 24.65 -23.48
CA MET A 6 -52.94 24.75 -23.32
C MET A 6 -52.47 24.42 -21.89
N THR A 7 -53.36 24.50 -20.90
CA THR A 7 -53.07 24.14 -19.51
C THR A 7 -53.09 22.62 -19.26
N THR A 8 -53.84 21.85 -20.06
CA THR A 8 -53.93 20.39 -19.89
C THR A 8 -52.74 19.65 -20.52
N ILE A 9 -52.14 20.20 -21.59
CA ILE A 9 -50.95 19.62 -22.24
C ILE A 9 -49.67 19.90 -21.43
N LEU A 10 -49.58 21.06 -20.76
CA LEU A 10 -48.45 21.39 -19.88
C LEU A 10 -48.46 20.52 -18.60
N ALA A 11 -49.64 20.15 -18.08
CA ALA A 11 -49.75 19.24 -16.94
C ALA A 11 -49.38 17.78 -17.28
N MET A 12 -49.60 17.33 -18.52
CA MET A 12 -49.14 15.99 -18.96
C MET A 12 -47.65 15.95 -19.31
N LEU A 13 -47.05 17.04 -19.78
CA LEU A 13 -45.59 17.11 -19.99
C LEU A 13 -44.80 17.24 -18.67
N LEU A 14 -45.35 17.90 -17.65
CA LEU A 14 -44.73 17.92 -16.31
C LEU A 14 -44.94 16.61 -15.53
N ALA A 15 -45.95 15.80 -15.87
CA ALA A 15 -46.15 14.48 -15.25
C ALA A 15 -45.28 13.36 -15.87
N MET A 16 -44.61 13.59 -17.01
CA MET A 16 -43.66 12.64 -17.61
C MET A 16 -42.18 12.95 -17.30
N CYS A 17 -41.87 14.04 -16.58
CA CYS A 17 -40.52 14.35 -16.10
C CYS A 17 -40.34 14.13 -14.59
N SER A 18 -41.22 13.35 -13.98
CA SER A 18 -41.06 12.85 -12.61
C SER A 18 -40.75 11.34 -12.63
N LEU A 19 -39.85 10.89 -13.50
CA LEU A 19 -38.95 9.84 -13.04
C LEU A 19 -38.13 10.51 -11.95
N SER A 20 -38.56 10.35 -10.70
CA SER A 20 -37.61 10.36 -9.61
C SER A 20 -36.49 9.43 -10.04
N ALA A 21 -35.32 9.98 -10.37
CA ALA A 21 -34.10 9.20 -10.22
C ALA A 21 -34.14 8.75 -8.76
N GLN A 22 -34.57 7.51 -8.52
CA GLN A 22 -34.19 6.82 -7.31
C GLN A 22 -32.67 6.93 -7.34
N SER A 23 -32.10 7.74 -6.45
CA SER A 23 -30.67 7.67 -6.20
C SER A 23 -30.43 6.23 -5.79
N THR A 24 -29.94 5.42 -6.72
CA THR A 24 -29.42 4.10 -6.42
C THR A 24 -28.36 4.33 -5.36
N ASP A 25 -28.62 3.87 -4.13
CA ASP A 25 -27.68 3.99 -3.01
C ASP A 25 -26.33 3.44 -3.48
N SER A 26 -25.34 4.32 -3.66
CA SER A 26 -24.01 3.97 -4.12
C SER A 26 -23.01 4.12 -2.99
N TYR A 27 -22.09 3.18 -2.88
CA TYR A 27 -21.04 3.21 -1.88
C TYR A 27 -19.82 2.46 -2.37
N GLU A 28 -18.71 3.17 -2.54
CA GLU A 28 -17.42 2.62 -3.02
C GLU A 28 -16.36 2.58 -1.91
N GLY A 29 -16.72 3.00 -0.70
CA GLY A 29 -15.80 3.18 0.42
C GLY A 29 -15.43 4.63 0.71
N THR A 30 -14.72 4.84 1.81
CA THR A 30 -14.07 6.12 2.12
C THR A 30 -12.64 6.09 1.60
N VAL A 31 -12.22 7.11 0.86
CA VAL A 31 -10.87 7.20 0.29
C VAL A 31 -9.83 7.41 1.41
N VAL A 32 -8.86 6.52 1.46
CA VAL A 32 -7.63 6.64 2.26
C VAL A 32 -6.61 7.48 1.52
N SER A 33 -6.37 7.18 0.24
CA SER A 33 -5.46 7.94 -0.64
C SER A 33 -5.99 7.89 -2.07
N ASP A 34 -5.90 9.00 -2.80
CA ASP A 34 -6.40 9.12 -4.17
C ASP A 34 -5.59 8.29 -5.18
N GLU A 35 -4.32 8.00 -4.85
CA GLU A 35 -3.42 7.24 -5.71
C GLU A 35 -2.65 6.19 -4.90
N GLY A 36 -2.92 4.92 -5.15
CA GLY A 36 -2.23 3.83 -4.51
C GLY A 36 -2.71 2.47 -5.00
N ALA A 37 -1.78 1.55 -5.12
CA ALA A 37 -2.03 0.13 -5.33
C ALA A 37 -1.16 -0.72 -4.39
N TRP A 38 -1.56 -1.98 -4.27
CA TRP A 38 -0.74 -3.01 -3.64
C TRP A 38 -0.83 -4.33 -4.41
N CYS A 39 0.23 -5.13 -4.30
CA CYS A 39 0.15 -6.56 -4.54
C CYS A 39 -0.29 -7.29 -3.26
N TRP A 40 -0.98 -8.42 -3.42
CA TRP A 40 -1.49 -9.20 -2.30
C TRP A 40 -0.48 -10.19 -1.71
N PHE A 41 0.75 -10.28 -2.24
CA PHE A 41 1.76 -11.23 -1.76
C PHE A 41 2.68 -10.70 -0.67
N ALA A 42 2.87 -9.37 -0.58
CA ALA A 42 3.68 -8.75 0.47
C ALA A 42 2.80 -8.47 1.70
N ASP A 43 3.01 -9.17 2.82
CA ASP A 43 2.26 -8.94 4.05
C ASP A 43 3.12 -8.83 5.31
N SER A 44 2.74 -7.99 6.28
CA SER A 44 1.49 -7.22 6.33
C SER A 44 1.59 -5.90 5.58
N ARG A 45 0.82 -5.72 4.49
CA ARG A 45 0.70 -4.44 3.74
C ARG A 45 -0.10 -3.37 4.47
N ALA A 46 -0.84 -3.78 5.50
CA ALA A 46 -1.47 -2.90 6.48
C ALA A 46 -1.56 -3.62 7.83
N LEU A 47 -1.55 -2.88 8.95
CA LEU A 47 -1.77 -3.44 10.28
C LEU A 47 -2.42 -2.42 11.22
N PHE A 48 -3.14 -2.91 12.22
CA PHE A 48 -3.69 -2.13 13.31
C PHE A 48 -2.96 -2.44 14.61
N TYR A 49 -2.45 -1.41 15.28
CA TYR A 49 -1.75 -1.57 16.54
C TYR A 49 -2.11 -0.43 17.51
N LYS A 50 -2.70 -0.81 18.66
CA LYS A 50 -3.03 0.11 19.77
C LYS A 50 -3.73 1.40 19.33
N GLY A 51 -4.79 1.29 18.53
CA GLY A 51 -5.61 2.42 18.09
C GLY A 51 -5.12 3.14 16.82
N VAL A 52 -4.00 2.69 16.25
CA VAL A 52 -3.40 3.27 15.04
C VAL A 52 -3.38 2.25 13.92
N ALA A 53 -3.89 2.65 12.76
CA ALA A 53 -3.78 1.90 11.52
C ALA A 53 -2.64 2.42 10.66
N TYR A 54 -1.85 1.50 10.09
CA TYR A 54 -0.83 1.78 9.09
C TYR A 54 -1.22 1.09 7.79
N VAL A 55 -1.24 1.84 6.69
CA VAL A 55 -1.68 1.33 5.38
C VAL A 55 -0.66 1.71 4.32
N GLY A 56 -0.07 0.73 3.66
CA GLY A 56 1.03 0.91 2.70
C GLY A 56 0.60 0.70 1.26
N TYR A 57 1.06 1.55 0.36
CA TYR A 57 0.74 1.50 -1.07
C TYR A 57 1.84 2.18 -1.90
N ILE A 58 1.79 2.01 -3.22
CA ILE A 58 2.64 2.71 -4.18
C ILE A 58 1.76 3.32 -5.29
N ASP A 59 2.13 4.50 -5.79
CA ASP A 59 1.43 5.15 -6.91
C ASP A 59 2.11 4.92 -8.27
N VAL A 60 1.47 5.40 -9.33
CA VAL A 60 1.94 5.32 -10.72
C VAL A 60 3.17 6.20 -10.99
N HIS A 61 3.50 7.11 -10.06
CA HIS A 61 4.68 7.97 -10.10
C HIS A 61 5.89 7.35 -9.41
N GLY A 62 5.75 6.11 -8.89
CA GLY A 62 6.80 5.38 -8.20
C GLY A 62 7.08 5.89 -6.79
N ASN A 63 6.12 6.53 -6.14
CA ASN A 63 6.24 6.89 -4.73
C ASN A 63 5.70 5.75 -3.85
N VAL A 64 6.57 5.16 -3.04
CA VAL A 64 6.17 4.27 -1.93
C VAL A 64 5.63 5.16 -0.81
N LYS A 65 4.38 4.93 -0.40
CA LYS A 65 3.62 5.76 0.52
C LYS A 65 3.02 4.94 1.65
N ALA A 66 2.71 5.61 2.76
CA ALA A 66 1.92 5.02 3.83
C ALA A 66 1.01 6.05 4.49
N ALA A 67 -0.20 5.63 4.86
CA ALA A 67 -1.10 6.39 5.71
C ALA A 67 -0.99 5.91 7.17
N GLN A 68 -0.90 6.85 8.11
CA GLN A 68 -1.08 6.63 9.54
C GLN A 68 -2.43 7.20 9.98
N MET A 69 -3.32 6.37 10.51
CA MET A 69 -4.67 6.78 10.89
C MET A 69 -4.95 6.46 12.35
N LYS A 70 -5.39 7.47 13.13
CA LYS A 70 -5.89 7.26 14.49
C LYS A 70 -7.37 6.95 14.43
N VAL A 71 -7.78 5.82 15.00
CA VAL A 71 -9.16 5.33 14.90
C VAL A 71 -9.85 5.45 16.26
N GLY A 72 -10.95 6.20 16.30
CA GLY A 72 -11.85 6.28 17.44
C GLY A 72 -13.01 5.30 17.31
N ASN A 73 -13.97 5.39 18.23
CA ASN A 73 -15.14 4.50 18.25
C ASN A 73 -16.06 4.67 17.03
N ASP A 74 -16.13 5.89 16.50
CA ASP A 74 -17.09 6.28 15.46
C ASP A 74 -16.46 6.42 14.06
N GLY A 75 -15.13 6.36 13.96
CA GLY A 75 -14.43 6.50 12.69
C GLY A 75 -12.97 6.90 12.83
N VAL A 76 -12.34 7.20 11.70
CA VAL A 76 -10.98 7.73 11.66
C VAL A 76 -10.98 9.20 12.10
N THR A 77 -10.22 9.50 13.15
CA THR A 77 -10.15 10.84 13.78
C THR A 77 -9.05 11.72 13.20
N SER A 78 -7.98 11.12 12.66
CA SER A 78 -6.90 11.80 11.96
C SER A 78 -6.26 10.87 10.95
N LYS A 79 -5.75 11.43 9.85
CA LYS A 79 -4.95 10.74 8.83
C LYS A 79 -3.73 11.60 8.54
N GLU A 80 -2.57 10.97 8.39
CA GLU A 80 -1.36 11.60 7.87
C GLU A 80 -0.79 10.67 6.79
N GLU A 81 -0.44 11.20 5.62
CA GLU A 81 0.22 10.43 4.56
C GLU A 81 1.71 10.77 4.49
N VAL A 82 2.55 9.73 4.43
CA VAL A 82 4.01 9.82 4.50
C VAL A 82 4.61 9.32 3.19
N LEU A 83 5.55 10.08 2.64
CA LEU A 83 6.40 9.66 1.54
C LEU A 83 7.55 8.80 2.08
N ILE A 84 7.42 7.47 1.97
CA ILE A 84 8.43 6.52 2.43
C ILE A 84 9.66 6.57 1.51
N ARG A 85 9.41 6.52 0.19
CA ARG A 85 10.43 6.59 -0.85
C ARG A 85 9.86 7.22 -2.12
N SER A 86 10.54 8.22 -2.65
CA SER A 86 10.31 8.76 -3.99
C SER A 86 11.09 8.01 -5.08
N TYR A 87 10.65 8.12 -6.34
CA TYR A 87 11.42 7.66 -7.50
C TYR A 87 11.83 6.18 -7.37
N PHE A 88 10.84 5.33 -7.13
CA PHE A 88 10.97 3.88 -7.16
C PHE A 88 10.35 3.32 -8.43
N GLN A 89 10.49 2.02 -8.68
CA GLN A 89 9.81 1.42 -9.83
C GLN A 89 8.28 1.55 -9.66
N PRO A 90 7.55 2.18 -10.59
CA PRO A 90 6.10 2.38 -10.53
C PRO A 90 5.40 1.06 -10.86
N ASP A 91 5.43 0.16 -9.87
CA ASP A 91 4.97 -1.22 -9.91
C ASP A 91 4.25 -1.56 -8.60
N ASP A 92 3.02 -2.06 -8.68
CA ASP A 92 2.18 -2.35 -7.51
C ASP A 92 2.78 -3.41 -6.57
N HIS A 93 3.70 -4.24 -7.05
CA HIS A 93 4.44 -5.24 -6.27
C HIS A 93 5.43 -4.61 -5.28
N ASN A 94 5.68 -3.30 -5.41
CA ASN A 94 6.62 -2.55 -4.59
C ASN A 94 5.94 -1.85 -3.41
N ASN A 95 4.67 -2.16 -3.12
CA ASN A 95 4.02 -1.69 -1.91
C ASN A 95 4.78 -2.14 -0.64
N PRO A 96 4.79 -1.33 0.42
CA PRO A 96 5.54 -1.66 1.62
C PRO A 96 4.79 -2.65 2.53
N THR A 97 5.54 -3.26 3.44
CA THR A 97 5.03 -4.09 4.54
C THR A 97 5.52 -3.57 5.88
N PHE A 98 4.77 -3.86 6.94
CA PHE A 98 5.00 -3.31 8.27
C PHE A 98 5.29 -4.41 9.29
N LEU A 99 6.17 -4.09 10.24
CA LEU A 99 6.46 -4.88 11.43
C LEU A 99 6.53 -3.95 12.65
N VAL A 100 5.82 -4.30 13.71
CA VAL A 100 5.94 -3.62 15.01
C VAL A 100 7.11 -4.23 15.76
N LEU A 101 8.13 -3.42 16.06
CA LEU A 101 9.30 -3.83 16.83
C LEU A 101 8.96 -3.95 18.34
N PRO A 102 9.78 -4.64 19.15
CA PRO A 102 9.54 -4.77 20.59
C PRO A 102 9.47 -3.43 21.35
N ASP A 103 10.16 -2.41 20.85
CA ASP A 103 10.11 -1.03 21.36
C ASP A 103 8.96 -0.19 20.77
N GLU A 104 8.02 -0.85 20.09
CA GLU A 104 6.85 -0.29 19.41
C GLU A 104 7.16 0.66 18.25
N ARG A 105 8.43 0.81 17.84
CA ARG A 105 8.75 1.47 16.57
C ARG A 105 8.24 0.63 15.41
N ILE A 106 7.92 1.29 14.31
CA ILE A 106 7.36 0.66 13.13
C ILE A 106 8.48 0.52 12.11
N MET A 107 8.81 -0.72 11.77
CA MET A 107 9.74 -1.05 10.70
C MET A 107 8.95 -1.29 9.41
N ILE A 108 9.41 -0.69 8.32
CA ILE A 108 8.75 -0.71 7.01
C ILE A 108 9.72 -1.34 6.02
N PHE A 109 9.33 -2.44 5.36
CA PHE A 109 10.13 -3.12 4.33
C PHE A 109 9.51 -2.96 2.94
N TYR A 110 10.34 -2.81 1.91
CA TYR A 110 9.91 -2.80 0.50
C TYR A 110 11.03 -3.28 -0.43
N THR A 111 10.65 -3.71 -1.63
CA THR A 111 11.54 -4.29 -2.65
C THR A 111 11.09 -3.83 -4.02
N ARG A 112 12.00 -3.79 -5.00
CA ARG A 112 11.58 -3.77 -6.42
C ARG A 112 11.08 -5.14 -6.84
N HIS A 113 10.41 -5.23 -7.98
CA HIS A 113 9.82 -6.47 -8.44
C HIS A 113 10.80 -7.32 -9.25
N THR A 114 11.54 -8.22 -8.58
CA THR A 114 12.51 -9.13 -9.25
C THR A 114 13.59 -8.38 -10.01
N ASP A 115 13.86 -7.14 -9.62
CA ASP A 115 14.63 -6.21 -10.43
C ASP A 115 16.00 -5.90 -9.82
N GLU A 116 16.11 -5.98 -8.50
CA GLU A 116 17.37 -5.78 -7.80
C GLU A 116 17.56 -6.72 -6.60
N PRO A 117 18.82 -7.03 -6.21
CA PRO A 117 19.14 -7.89 -5.09
C PRO A 117 19.23 -7.12 -3.77
N LYS A 118 18.16 -6.38 -3.44
CA LYS A 118 18.07 -5.56 -2.22
C LYS A 118 16.71 -5.69 -1.56
N ILE A 119 16.69 -5.66 -0.23
CA ILE A 119 15.48 -5.41 0.55
C ILE A 119 15.70 -4.11 1.30
N TRP A 120 14.90 -3.10 0.98
CA TRP A 120 14.98 -1.79 1.61
C TRP A 120 14.13 -1.76 2.88
N TYR A 121 14.55 -0.96 3.84
CA TYR A 121 13.76 -0.70 5.03
C TYR A 121 14.00 0.68 5.63
N ARG A 122 13.01 1.14 6.40
CA ARG A 122 13.05 2.32 7.26
C ARG A 122 12.42 1.99 8.60
N ILE A 123 12.85 2.67 9.66
CA ILE A 123 12.29 2.50 11.00
C ILE A 123 11.78 3.85 11.49
N SER A 124 10.61 3.90 12.11
CA SER A 124 10.13 5.12 12.75
C SER A 124 11.08 5.56 13.86
N ARG A 125 11.31 6.86 14.01
CA ARG A 125 12.14 7.43 15.09
C ARG A 125 11.47 7.30 16.45
N LYS A 126 10.13 7.37 16.48
CA LYS A 126 9.32 7.26 17.69
C LYS A 126 8.43 6.02 17.62
N PRO A 127 8.13 5.39 18.78
CA PRO A 127 7.11 4.35 18.88
C PRO A 127 5.81 4.75 18.20
N ARG A 128 5.27 3.87 17.37
CA ARG A 128 3.95 4.01 16.71
C ARG A 128 3.79 5.25 15.81
N ASP A 129 4.86 5.93 15.42
CA ASP A 129 4.77 7.17 14.65
C ASP A 129 5.61 7.14 13.36
N ILE A 130 5.00 6.70 12.25
CA ILE A 130 5.65 6.68 10.94
C ILE A 130 5.80 8.08 10.32
N THR A 131 5.28 9.14 10.94
CA THR A 131 5.44 10.50 10.41
C THR A 131 6.85 11.05 10.59
N GLN A 132 7.67 10.39 11.42
CA GLN A 132 9.09 10.67 11.58
C GLN A 132 9.89 9.39 11.30
N LEU A 133 10.36 9.19 10.07
CA LEU A 133 11.15 8.02 9.68
C LEU A 133 12.64 8.28 9.79
N GLY A 134 13.39 7.25 10.19
CA GLY A 134 14.85 7.24 10.13
C GLY A 134 15.40 7.10 8.71
N GLU A 135 16.72 6.96 8.63
CA GLU A 135 17.43 6.79 7.35
C GLU A 135 16.89 5.59 6.58
N GLU A 136 16.97 5.67 5.25
CA GLU A 136 16.75 4.51 4.40
C GLU A 136 17.96 3.59 4.41
N LYS A 137 17.71 2.32 4.72
CA LYS A 137 18.72 1.26 4.74
C LYS A 137 18.31 0.13 3.81
N PHE A 138 19.25 -0.77 3.54
CA PHE A 138 18.96 -1.98 2.77
C PHE A 138 19.79 -3.17 3.22
N LEU A 139 19.25 -4.36 2.96
CA LEU A 139 19.91 -5.66 3.06
C LEU A 139 20.27 -6.12 1.65
N THR A 140 21.53 -6.48 1.41
CA THR A 140 21.98 -7.03 0.12
C THR A 140 21.81 -8.54 0.08
N THR A 141 21.29 -9.06 -1.02
CA THR A 141 21.16 -10.49 -1.32
C THR A 141 21.98 -10.87 -2.55
N GLU A 142 22.11 -12.16 -2.86
CA GLU A 142 22.72 -12.62 -4.13
C GLU A 142 21.72 -12.61 -5.29
N ASN A 143 20.44 -12.82 -4.98
CA ASN A 143 19.35 -12.92 -5.95
C ASN A 143 18.39 -11.74 -5.79
N ASN A 144 17.68 -11.41 -6.86
CA ASN A 144 16.63 -10.39 -6.82
C ASN A 144 15.51 -10.79 -5.84
N THR A 145 14.86 -9.78 -5.28
CA THR A 145 13.87 -9.94 -4.22
C THR A 145 12.48 -9.49 -4.68
N THR A 146 11.42 -9.97 -4.02
CA THR A 146 10.05 -9.47 -4.15
C THR A 146 9.21 -9.97 -2.97
N TYR A 147 8.24 -9.18 -2.51
CA TYR A 147 7.25 -9.56 -1.48
C TYR A 147 7.85 -9.83 -0.10
N PRO A 148 8.53 -8.86 0.53
CA PRO A 148 8.99 -9.03 1.90
C PRO A 148 7.80 -9.30 2.82
N SER A 149 7.92 -10.30 3.69
CA SER A 149 6.94 -10.63 4.72
C SER A 149 7.65 -10.90 6.05
N PRO A 150 7.68 -9.91 6.97
CA PRO A 150 8.43 -10.00 8.22
C PRO A 150 7.63 -10.60 9.38
N PHE A 151 8.32 -11.27 10.32
CA PHE A 151 7.75 -11.86 11.53
C PHE A 151 8.71 -11.73 12.72
N ILE A 152 8.16 -11.47 13.91
CA ILE A 152 8.85 -11.65 15.21
C ILE A 152 8.05 -12.70 15.98
N LEU A 153 8.76 -13.63 16.62
CA LEU A 153 8.16 -14.83 17.22
C LEU A 153 8.60 -14.92 18.67
N SER A 154 7.67 -15.20 19.59
CA SER A 154 7.96 -15.13 21.03
C SER A 154 8.93 -16.20 21.56
N ASP A 155 9.15 -17.31 20.84
CA ASP A 155 10.18 -18.30 21.19
C ASP A 155 11.58 -17.92 20.65
N ASP A 156 11.70 -16.92 19.78
CA ASP A 156 12.96 -16.28 19.36
C ASP A 156 12.78 -14.75 19.23
N PRO A 157 12.58 -14.03 20.35
CA PRO A 157 12.16 -12.63 20.35
C PRO A 157 13.28 -11.65 19.96
N ASP A 158 14.53 -12.12 19.86
CA ASP A 158 15.71 -11.30 19.55
C ASP A 158 16.02 -11.24 18.05
N HIS A 159 15.14 -11.81 17.22
CA HIS A 159 15.32 -11.88 15.78
C HIS A 159 14.05 -11.55 14.98
N ILE A 160 14.25 -11.16 13.73
CA ILE A 160 13.20 -10.97 12.73
C ILE A 160 13.36 -12.06 11.68
N TYR A 161 12.31 -12.82 11.42
CA TYR A 161 12.25 -13.74 10.28
C TYR A 161 11.64 -13.01 9.09
N LEU A 162 12.31 -13.07 7.95
CA LEU A 162 11.86 -12.42 6.72
C LEU A 162 11.67 -13.46 5.63
N CYS A 163 10.46 -13.54 5.08
CA CYS A 163 10.13 -14.40 3.95
C CYS A 163 9.90 -13.56 2.69
N TRP A 164 10.32 -14.05 1.52
CA TRP A 164 10.12 -13.36 0.23
C TRP A 164 10.25 -14.32 -0.95
N ARG A 165 9.98 -13.85 -2.17
CA ARG A 165 10.36 -14.55 -3.41
C ARG A 165 11.78 -14.15 -3.80
N GLY A 166 12.70 -15.11 -3.79
CA GLY A 166 14.13 -14.83 -3.97
C GLY A 166 14.86 -15.87 -4.81
N ILE A 167 15.60 -16.74 -4.15
CA ILE A 167 16.48 -17.74 -4.78
C ILE A 167 15.66 -18.58 -5.76
N ASN A 168 16.11 -18.63 -7.02
CA ASN A 168 15.42 -19.32 -8.13
C ASN A 168 13.94 -18.93 -8.31
N TRP A 169 13.55 -17.71 -7.93
CA TRP A 169 12.15 -17.26 -7.85
C TRP A 169 11.24 -18.10 -6.94
N HIS A 170 11.81 -18.78 -5.95
CA HIS A 170 11.08 -19.59 -4.99
C HIS A 170 10.98 -18.90 -3.62
N PRO A 171 10.04 -19.35 -2.77
CA PRO A 171 9.96 -18.99 -1.36
C PRO A 171 11.34 -19.10 -0.69
N THR A 172 11.80 -17.98 -0.16
CA THR A 172 13.09 -17.82 0.50
C THR A 172 12.84 -17.23 1.88
N ILE A 173 13.60 -17.68 2.87
CA ILE A 173 13.58 -17.18 4.24
C ILE A 173 14.98 -16.79 4.68
N ALA A 174 15.07 -15.78 5.54
CA ALA A 174 16.25 -15.47 6.32
C ALA A 174 15.85 -15.05 7.73
N ARG A 175 16.84 -15.00 8.61
CA ARG A 175 16.73 -14.38 9.93
C ARG A 175 17.66 -13.18 9.99
N LEU A 176 17.13 -12.11 10.57
CA LEU A 176 17.81 -10.85 10.81
C LEU A 176 17.99 -10.67 12.31
N THR A 177 19.07 -10.00 12.69
CA THR A 177 19.17 -9.41 14.02
C THR A 177 18.12 -8.32 14.21
N MET A 178 17.76 -8.03 15.46
CA MET A 178 17.09 -6.78 15.78
C MET A 178 17.94 -5.55 15.35
N PRO A 179 17.31 -4.39 15.10
CA PRO A 179 18.02 -3.15 14.81
C PRO A 179 18.99 -2.78 15.95
N ASP A 180 20.21 -2.40 15.61
CA ASP A 180 21.14 -1.81 16.57
C ASP A 180 20.84 -0.33 16.87
N ALA A 181 21.72 0.35 17.61
CA ALA A 181 21.55 1.76 17.98
C ALA A 181 21.51 2.72 16.78
N ASP A 182 22.08 2.31 15.64
CA ASP A 182 22.08 3.06 14.39
C ASP A 182 21.02 2.53 13.42
N ASP A 183 20.05 1.75 13.91
CA ASP A 183 18.97 1.11 13.17
C ASP A 183 19.44 0.06 12.14
N ASN A 184 20.67 -0.46 12.23
CA ASN A 184 21.16 -1.48 11.29
C ASN A 184 20.66 -2.88 11.67
N CYS A 185 20.15 -3.59 10.67
CA CYS A 185 19.87 -5.03 10.73
C CYS A 185 20.88 -5.79 9.85
N ARG A 186 21.20 -7.04 10.20
CA ARG A 186 22.04 -7.93 9.39
C ARG A 186 21.46 -9.34 9.32
N PHE A 187 21.74 -10.05 8.23
CA PHE A 187 21.49 -11.49 8.18
C PHE A 187 22.41 -12.22 9.16
N ASP A 188 21.84 -13.05 10.02
CA ASP A 188 22.58 -13.98 10.86
C ASP A 188 22.29 -15.45 10.49
N PHE A 189 21.22 -15.68 9.73
CA PHE A 189 20.93 -16.93 9.03
C PHE A 189 20.30 -16.66 7.65
N GLY A 190 20.71 -17.42 6.64
CA GLY A 190 20.20 -17.29 5.27
C GLY A 190 20.79 -16.09 4.51
N PRO A 191 20.22 -15.72 3.35
CA PRO A 191 19.01 -16.27 2.71
C PRO A 191 19.05 -17.77 2.37
N LYS A 192 17.94 -18.50 2.58
CA LYS A 192 17.78 -19.93 2.21
C LYS A 192 16.46 -20.16 1.48
N GLN A 193 16.51 -20.93 0.39
CA GLN A 193 15.32 -21.38 -0.33
C GLN A 193 14.59 -22.44 0.52
N ILE A 194 13.26 -22.29 0.68
CA ILE A 194 12.45 -23.16 1.55
C ILE A 194 12.10 -24.47 0.82
N VAL A 195 11.60 -24.36 -0.42
CA VAL A 195 11.16 -25.48 -1.25
C VAL A 195 11.65 -25.32 -2.69
N GLN A 196 11.77 -26.43 -3.42
CA GLN A 196 12.00 -26.45 -4.87
C GLN A 196 10.79 -27.08 -5.55
N SER A 197 9.95 -26.25 -6.17
CA SER A 197 8.83 -26.73 -6.97
C SER A 197 9.28 -27.06 -8.39
N THR A 198 8.53 -27.94 -9.07
CA THR A 198 8.75 -28.23 -10.50
C THR A 198 8.24 -27.14 -11.43
N GLY A 199 7.33 -26.28 -10.98
CA GLY A 199 6.84 -25.14 -11.73
C GLY A 199 7.72 -23.90 -11.57
N ALA A 200 7.71 -23.03 -12.59
CA ALA A 200 8.44 -21.77 -12.53
C ALA A 200 7.68 -20.75 -11.66
N ARG A 201 8.41 -20.05 -10.77
CA ARG A 201 7.94 -18.89 -9.99
C ARG A 201 6.67 -19.20 -9.15
N PRO A 202 6.72 -20.17 -8.22
CA PRO A 202 5.60 -20.41 -7.31
C PRO A 202 5.30 -19.17 -6.47
N TYR A 203 4.01 -18.92 -6.23
CA TYR A 203 3.56 -17.84 -5.34
C TYR A 203 3.29 -18.39 -3.95
N ALA A 204 3.68 -17.63 -2.92
CA ALA A 204 3.55 -18.04 -1.54
C ALA A 204 2.85 -16.98 -0.69
N LYS A 205 2.01 -17.44 0.23
CA LYS A 205 1.45 -16.68 1.34
C LYS A 205 2.01 -17.23 2.64
N TYR A 206 2.20 -16.33 3.58
CA TYR A 206 2.74 -16.63 4.90
C TYR A 206 1.76 -16.17 5.99
N HIS A 207 1.77 -16.87 7.11
CA HIS A 207 1.10 -16.48 8.35
C HIS A 207 1.89 -17.02 9.54
N SER A 208 1.64 -16.57 10.76
CA SER A 208 2.30 -17.09 11.95
C SER A 208 1.36 -17.17 13.14
N ASN A 209 1.63 -18.11 14.05
CA ASN A 209 1.00 -18.15 15.37
C ASN A 209 1.63 -17.15 16.37
N GLY A 210 2.61 -16.35 15.96
CA GLY A 210 3.30 -15.37 16.81
C GLY A 210 4.24 -15.98 17.85
N LYS A 211 4.49 -17.30 17.77
CA LYS A 211 5.26 -18.03 18.78
C LYS A 211 6.47 -18.74 18.23
N ASP A 212 6.26 -19.78 17.42
CA ASP A 212 7.31 -20.72 17.01
C ASP A 212 7.16 -21.16 15.55
N LYS A 213 6.05 -20.83 14.89
CA LYS A 213 5.71 -21.33 13.55
C LYS A 213 5.41 -20.20 12.58
N ILE A 214 5.95 -20.35 11.37
CA ILE A 214 5.53 -19.63 10.18
C ILE A 214 4.90 -20.65 9.23
N TYR A 215 3.67 -20.41 8.82
CA TYR A 215 2.92 -21.25 7.91
C TYR A 215 3.12 -20.74 6.48
N LEU A 216 3.25 -21.68 5.55
CA LEU A 216 3.53 -21.40 4.15
C LEU A 216 2.51 -22.13 3.28
N CYS A 217 1.75 -21.39 2.49
CA CYS A 217 0.87 -21.93 1.45
C CYS A 217 1.32 -21.41 0.09
N TYR A 218 1.48 -22.29 -0.89
CA TYR A 218 2.09 -21.95 -2.16
C TYR A 218 1.63 -22.84 -3.31
N THR A 219 1.79 -22.33 -4.53
CA THR A 219 1.41 -23.04 -5.75
C THR A 219 2.57 -23.83 -6.35
N THR A 220 2.30 -24.73 -7.29
CA THR A 220 3.36 -25.37 -8.10
C THR A 220 4.18 -24.33 -8.88
N GLY A 221 3.53 -23.34 -9.48
CA GLY A 221 4.19 -22.29 -10.26
C GLY A 221 3.28 -21.07 -10.46
N HIS A 222 3.66 -20.21 -11.40
CA HIS A 222 2.86 -19.06 -11.83
C HIS A 222 1.61 -19.56 -12.59
N PRO A 223 0.37 -19.17 -12.19
CA PRO A 223 -0.84 -19.73 -12.78
C PRO A 223 -0.99 -19.42 -14.28
N ASP A 224 -0.46 -18.30 -14.77
CA ASP A 224 -0.44 -18.05 -16.22
C ASP A 224 0.39 -19.05 -17.03
N ASN A 225 1.37 -19.69 -16.40
CA ASN A 225 2.31 -20.58 -17.08
C ASN A 225 2.07 -22.05 -16.73
N GLU A 226 1.42 -22.32 -15.60
CA GLU A 226 1.40 -23.64 -14.97
C GLU A 226 0.01 -24.26 -15.02
N GLN A 227 -0.09 -25.52 -15.48
CA GLN A 227 -1.33 -26.27 -15.48
C GLN A 227 -1.09 -27.79 -15.42
N PRO A 228 -1.76 -28.54 -14.52
CA PRO A 228 -2.50 -28.00 -13.39
C PRO A 228 -1.56 -27.25 -12.43
N ASN A 229 -2.08 -26.30 -11.67
CA ASN A 229 -1.31 -25.60 -10.64
C ASN A 229 -1.81 -26.09 -9.28
N TRP A 230 -1.11 -27.03 -8.64
CA TRP A 230 -1.53 -27.56 -7.34
C TRP A 230 -1.24 -26.57 -6.22
N LEU A 231 -1.95 -26.74 -5.10
CA LEU A 231 -1.82 -25.91 -3.90
C LEU A 231 -1.28 -26.74 -2.74
N TYR A 232 -0.24 -26.22 -2.08
CA TYR A 232 0.47 -26.90 -0.99
C TYR A 232 0.41 -26.09 0.30
N PHE A 233 0.58 -26.77 1.43
CA PHE A 233 0.70 -26.19 2.76
C PHE A 233 1.80 -26.88 3.55
N ASN A 234 2.65 -26.08 4.19
CA ASN A 234 3.72 -26.53 5.06
C ASN A 234 3.86 -25.62 6.29
N VAL A 235 4.54 -26.14 7.30
CA VAL A 235 4.86 -25.41 8.53
C VAL A 235 6.38 -25.25 8.61
N ILE A 236 6.84 -24.03 8.83
CA ILE A 236 8.22 -23.70 9.18
C ILE A 236 8.25 -23.57 10.70
N ASP A 237 8.80 -24.56 11.36
CA ASP A 237 9.12 -24.54 12.79
C ASP A 237 10.46 -23.83 12.94
N ILE A 238 10.51 -22.71 13.67
CA ILE A 238 11.74 -21.93 13.80
C ILE A 238 12.81 -22.63 14.65
N ASN A 239 12.42 -23.71 15.34
CA ASN A 239 13.30 -24.50 16.17
C ASN A 239 14.07 -23.65 17.19
N LYS A 240 13.37 -22.68 17.83
CA LYS A 240 13.95 -21.71 18.79
C LYS A 240 15.18 -20.95 18.25
N GLY A 241 15.22 -20.73 16.94
CA GLY A 241 16.35 -20.07 16.29
C GLY A 241 17.52 -20.99 15.94
N ASP A 242 17.48 -22.28 16.28
CA ASP A 242 18.52 -23.26 15.98
C ASP A 242 18.34 -23.89 14.58
N GLY A 243 18.07 -23.05 13.58
CA GLY A 243 17.86 -23.45 12.19
C GLY A 243 16.41 -23.92 11.90
N PRO A 244 15.68 -23.25 11.00
CA PRO A 244 14.29 -23.59 10.71
C PRO A 244 14.10 -24.99 10.09
N ILE A 245 13.04 -25.68 10.51
CA ILE A 245 12.66 -27.03 10.05
C ILE A 245 11.36 -26.95 9.27
N LEU A 246 11.34 -27.51 8.06
CA LEU A 246 10.13 -27.63 7.26
C LEU A 246 9.38 -28.91 7.68
N ARG A 247 8.10 -28.77 7.99
CA ARG A 247 7.19 -29.85 8.38
C ARG A 247 5.95 -29.88 7.49
N ASP A 248 5.29 -31.03 7.43
CA ASP A 248 3.90 -31.09 6.98
C ASP A 248 2.93 -30.67 8.10
N ILE A 249 1.63 -30.61 7.78
CA ILE A 249 0.59 -30.20 8.72
C ILE A 249 0.43 -31.15 9.93
N ASN A 250 0.92 -32.39 9.82
CA ASN A 250 0.90 -33.39 10.89
C ASN A 250 2.17 -33.35 11.76
N GLY A 251 3.08 -32.41 11.49
CA GLY A 251 4.33 -32.24 12.24
C GLY A 251 5.48 -33.13 11.77
N LYS A 252 5.28 -33.95 10.72
CA LYS A 252 6.37 -34.76 10.15
C LYS A 252 7.41 -33.82 9.55
N GLN A 253 8.66 -33.99 9.95
CA GLN A 253 9.78 -33.27 9.37
C GLN A 253 10.00 -33.71 7.91
N LEU A 254 10.08 -32.72 7.01
CA LEU A 254 10.30 -32.90 5.58
C LEU A 254 11.75 -32.55 5.19
N SER A 255 12.28 -31.45 5.74
CA SER A 255 13.66 -31.03 5.54
C SER A 255 14.12 -30.06 6.63
N GLU A 256 15.43 -29.88 6.73
CA GLU A 256 16.04 -28.77 7.48
C GLU A 256 16.40 -27.65 6.49
N ILE A 257 15.84 -26.47 6.68
CA ILE A 257 16.02 -25.35 5.76
C ILE A 257 17.48 -24.91 5.82
N GLY A 258 18.12 -24.89 4.65
CA GLY A 258 19.53 -24.53 4.49
C GLY A 258 20.52 -25.69 4.47
N LYS A 259 20.09 -26.93 4.75
CA LYS A 259 20.86 -28.16 4.45
C LYS A 259 20.48 -28.81 3.11
N GLY A 260 19.33 -28.42 2.55
CA GLY A 260 18.84 -28.83 1.24
C GLY A 260 17.46 -28.21 0.97
N THR A 261 16.96 -28.35 -0.26
CA THR A 261 15.60 -27.91 -0.63
C THR A 261 14.66 -29.11 -0.66
N PHE A 262 13.46 -28.95 -0.10
CA PHE A 262 12.42 -29.98 -0.21
C PHE A 262 11.81 -29.93 -1.62
N ALA A 263 11.89 -31.03 -2.35
CA ALA A 263 11.39 -31.11 -3.72
C ALA A 263 9.87 -31.32 -3.75
N VAL A 264 9.17 -30.42 -4.42
CA VAL A 264 7.70 -30.39 -4.53
C VAL A 264 7.31 -30.62 -5.98
N ASN A 265 6.35 -31.52 -6.22
CA ASN A 265 5.90 -31.86 -7.57
C ASN A 265 4.38 -32.05 -7.65
N LYS A 266 3.85 -32.02 -8.86
CA LYS A 266 2.42 -32.23 -9.19
C LYS A 266 2.17 -33.60 -9.83
N THR A 267 2.72 -34.66 -9.23
CA THR A 267 2.61 -36.05 -9.71
C THR A 267 1.85 -36.94 -8.74
N ALA A 268 1.31 -38.05 -9.24
CA ALA A 268 0.66 -39.07 -8.41
C ALA A 268 1.60 -39.63 -7.32
N ASP A 269 2.87 -39.86 -7.67
CA ASP A 269 3.89 -40.34 -6.73
C ASP A 269 4.14 -39.34 -5.59
N TYR A 270 4.24 -38.04 -5.91
CA TYR A 270 4.36 -37.00 -4.87
C TYR A 270 3.12 -37.01 -3.96
N ALA A 271 1.93 -37.06 -4.55
CA ALA A 271 0.68 -37.07 -3.78
C ALA A 271 0.52 -38.31 -2.90
N SER A 272 1.10 -39.44 -3.29
CA SER A 272 1.14 -40.66 -2.48
C SER A 272 2.13 -40.55 -1.31
N ASN A 273 3.31 -39.97 -1.57
CA ASN A 273 4.39 -39.87 -0.58
C ASN A 273 4.21 -38.72 0.42
N TYR A 274 3.57 -37.62 0.00
CA TYR A 274 3.40 -36.39 0.78
C TYR A 274 1.95 -35.85 0.76
N PRO A 275 0.92 -36.68 1.04
CA PRO A 275 -0.48 -36.26 0.95
C PRO A 275 -0.80 -35.11 1.91
N ALA A 276 -0.17 -35.08 3.09
CA ALA A 276 -0.37 -34.06 4.11
C ALA A 276 0.14 -32.66 3.74
N THR A 277 0.92 -32.54 2.65
CA THR A 277 1.36 -31.24 2.13
C THR A 277 0.39 -30.64 1.13
N ILE A 278 -0.60 -31.39 0.64
CA ILE A 278 -1.46 -30.98 -0.47
C ILE A 278 -2.78 -30.43 0.09
N VAL A 279 -3.11 -29.21 -0.33
CA VAL A 279 -4.40 -28.57 -0.05
C VAL A 279 -5.40 -28.90 -1.15
N ASP A 280 -5.02 -28.62 -2.40
CA ASP A 280 -5.82 -28.92 -3.58
C ASP A 280 -4.94 -29.42 -4.74
N LYS A 281 -5.46 -30.42 -5.44
CA LYS A 281 -4.87 -30.99 -6.65
C LYS A 281 -5.92 -31.26 -7.72
N THR A 282 -7.01 -30.49 -7.71
CA THR A 282 -8.14 -30.68 -8.62
C THR A 282 -7.65 -30.66 -10.07
N ALA A 283 -8.12 -31.62 -10.87
CA ALA A 283 -7.66 -31.77 -12.25
C ALA A 283 -8.15 -30.60 -13.12
N GLY A 284 -7.30 -30.14 -14.04
CA GLY A 284 -7.68 -29.13 -15.03
C GLY A 284 -7.76 -27.69 -14.51
N VAL A 285 -7.56 -27.44 -13.21
CA VAL A 285 -7.59 -26.09 -12.63
C VAL A 285 -6.20 -25.55 -12.32
N ARG A 286 -6.12 -24.23 -12.30
CA ARG A 286 -5.01 -23.44 -11.76
C ARG A 286 -5.42 -22.90 -10.40
N ASN A 287 -4.74 -23.35 -9.34
CA ASN A 287 -4.87 -22.69 -8.05
C ASN A 287 -4.08 -21.39 -7.99
N TRP A 288 -4.61 -20.42 -7.25
CA TRP A 288 -3.83 -19.27 -6.78
C TRP A 288 -4.23 -18.88 -5.36
N VAL A 289 -3.25 -18.76 -4.48
CA VAL A 289 -3.47 -18.50 -3.05
C VAL A 289 -3.65 -17.01 -2.76
N TRP A 290 -4.57 -16.68 -1.85
CA TRP A 290 -4.87 -15.32 -1.40
C TRP A 290 -4.49 -15.09 0.06
N GLN A 291 -4.85 -15.99 0.97
CA GLN A 291 -4.62 -15.80 2.40
C GLN A 291 -4.59 -17.12 3.17
N ILE A 292 -3.87 -17.12 4.29
CA ILE A 292 -3.93 -18.12 5.35
C ILE A 292 -4.46 -17.43 6.61
N ALA A 293 -5.37 -18.09 7.32
CA ALA A 293 -5.79 -17.73 8.68
C ALA A 293 -5.95 -19.01 9.51
N PHE A 294 -6.33 -18.88 10.78
CA PHE A 294 -6.46 -20.01 11.70
C PHE A 294 -7.76 -19.94 12.49
N ASP A 295 -8.37 -21.10 12.69
CA ASP A 295 -9.43 -21.21 13.68
C ASP A 295 -8.84 -21.18 15.12
N LYS A 296 -9.72 -21.12 16.11
CA LYS A 296 -9.36 -21.07 17.54
C LYS A 296 -8.56 -22.30 18.02
N ASP A 297 -8.58 -23.40 17.28
CA ASP A 297 -7.90 -24.66 17.60
C ASP A 297 -6.59 -24.79 16.80
N GLU A 298 -6.11 -23.69 16.20
CA GLU A 298 -4.94 -23.62 15.32
C GLU A 298 -5.04 -24.51 14.07
N HIS A 299 -6.26 -24.81 13.60
CA HIS A 299 -6.42 -25.41 12.28
C HIS A 299 -6.36 -24.34 11.19
N PRO A 300 -5.49 -24.50 10.17
CA PRO A 300 -5.37 -23.53 9.10
C PRO A 300 -6.60 -23.53 8.19
N VAL A 301 -6.93 -22.33 7.74
CA VAL A 301 -7.87 -22.07 6.66
C VAL A 301 -7.20 -21.27 5.55
N ILE A 302 -7.60 -21.53 4.30
CA ILE A 302 -6.95 -20.98 3.12
C ILE A 302 -8.02 -20.42 2.18
N ALA A 303 -7.84 -19.16 1.79
CA ALA A 303 -8.57 -18.57 0.68
C ALA A 303 -7.72 -18.73 -0.59
N PHE A 304 -8.29 -19.34 -1.63
CA PHE A 304 -7.65 -19.54 -2.92
C PHE A 304 -8.64 -19.53 -4.09
N THR A 305 -8.16 -19.26 -5.30
CA THR A 305 -8.98 -19.25 -6.52
C THR A 305 -8.71 -20.49 -7.35
N HIS A 306 -9.76 -21.08 -7.92
CA HIS A 306 -9.67 -21.97 -9.08
C HIS A 306 -9.82 -21.16 -10.37
N ILE A 307 -8.89 -21.32 -11.29
CA ILE A 307 -8.93 -20.71 -12.62
C ILE A 307 -8.98 -21.82 -13.67
N ASP A 308 -9.94 -21.73 -14.58
CA ASP A 308 -10.13 -22.71 -15.65
C ASP A 308 -8.97 -22.70 -16.68
N ASP A 309 -8.99 -23.66 -17.60
CA ASP A 309 -7.94 -23.76 -18.62
C ASP A 309 -7.84 -22.52 -19.51
N ALA A 310 -8.99 -22.05 -19.96
CA ALA A 310 -9.07 -20.88 -20.83
C ALA A 310 -8.68 -19.58 -20.11
N LYS A 311 -8.57 -19.58 -18.77
CA LYS A 311 -8.37 -18.40 -17.91
C LYS A 311 -9.46 -17.35 -18.12
N THR A 312 -10.68 -17.83 -18.33
CA THR A 312 -11.87 -16.99 -18.55
C THR A 312 -12.85 -17.11 -17.40
N THR A 313 -12.67 -18.08 -16.51
CA THR A 313 -13.56 -18.32 -15.38
C THR A 313 -12.73 -18.55 -14.13
N HIS A 314 -12.89 -17.63 -13.19
CA HIS A 314 -12.29 -17.67 -11.87
C HIS A 314 -13.40 -18.04 -10.87
N ALA A 315 -13.07 -18.83 -9.86
CA ALA A 315 -13.99 -19.16 -8.76
C ALA A 315 -13.24 -19.13 -7.43
N TYR A 316 -13.84 -18.49 -6.43
CA TYR A 316 -13.30 -18.44 -5.08
C TYR A 316 -13.62 -19.72 -4.31
N TRP A 317 -12.61 -20.23 -3.61
CA TRP A 317 -12.67 -21.43 -2.78
C TRP A 317 -12.10 -21.14 -1.40
N TYR A 318 -12.63 -21.87 -0.42
CA TYR A 318 -12.20 -21.84 0.95
C TYR A 318 -11.82 -23.24 1.40
N GLY A 319 -10.59 -23.44 1.86
CA GLY A 319 -10.09 -24.70 2.36
C GLY A 319 -9.95 -24.66 3.87
N ARG A 320 -10.52 -25.61 4.59
CA ARG A 320 -10.37 -25.75 6.05
C ARG A 320 -9.74 -27.09 6.41
N TRP A 321 -8.70 -27.07 7.22
CA TRP A 321 -8.17 -28.30 7.81
C TRP A 321 -9.09 -28.77 8.93
N THR A 322 -9.53 -30.02 8.87
CA THR A 322 -10.47 -30.61 9.85
C THR A 322 -9.77 -31.41 10.96
N GLY A 323 -8.44 -31.40 10.99
CA GLY A 323 -7.62 -32.32 11.80
C GLY A 323 -7.24 -33.61 11.07
N ASN A 324 -8.05 -34.07 10.12
CA ASN A 324 -7.82 -35.32 9.37
C ASN A 324 -7.66 -35.12 7.86
N GLY A 325 -8.03 -33.95 7.33
CA GLY A 325 -8.04 -33.67 5.91
C GLY A 325 -8.52 -32.26 5.60
N TRP A 326 -8.25 -31.81 4.37
CA TRP A 326 -8.77 -30.54 3.85
C TRP A 326 -10.22 -30.72 3.38
N GLN A 327 -11.11 -29.91 3.95
CA GLN A 327 -12.45 -29.69 3.43
C GLN A 327 -12.42 -28.47 2.51
N LEU A 328 -12.76 -28.65 1.23
CA LEU A 328 -12.79 -27.58 0.25
C LEU A 328 -14.24 -27.16 -0.02
N THR A 329 -14.51 -25.87 0.13
CA THR A 329 -15.80 -25.23 -0.08
C THR A 329 -15.71 -24.32 -1.30
N TRP A 330 -16.55 -24.61 -2.30
CA TRP A 330 -16.82 -23.64 -3.37
C TRP A 330 -17.62 -22.48 -2.78
N VAL A 331 -17.17 -21.24 -3.02
CA VAL A 331 -17.79 -20.05 -2.43
C VAL A 331 -18.67 -19.33 -3.46
N GLN A 332 -18.04 -18.82 -4.53
CA GLN A 332 -18.71 -18.03 -5.56
C GLN A 332 -17.81 -17.88 -6.80
N TYR A 333 -18.43 -17.71 -7.97
CA TYR A 333 -17.70 -17.26 -9.17
C TYR A 333 -17.09 -15.88 -8.97
N ALA A 334 -15.84 -15.75 -9.38
CA ALA A 334 -15.03 -14.55 -9.27
C ALA A 334 -14.93 -13.78 -10.59
N GLY A 335 -15.68 -14.18 -11.62
CA GLY A 335 -15.59 -13.58 -12.95
C GLY A 335 -14.42 -14.08 -13.78
N HIS A 336 -13.68 -13.15 -14.37
CA HIS A 336 -12.42 -13.37 -15.07
C HIS A 336 -11.33 -12.47 -14.45
N ALA A 337 -10.29 -12.07 -15.20
CA ALA A 337 -9.33 -11.12 -14.67
C ALA A 337 -9.97 -9.73 -14.49
N PHE A 338 -9.73 -9.03 -13.38
CA PHE A 338 -10.46 -7.79 -13.04
C PHE A 338 -10.09 -6.56 -13.87
N HIS A 339 -8.94 -6.61 -14.55
CA HIS A 339 -8.33 -5.46 -15.18
C HIS A 339 -8.86 -5.18 -16.60
N GLN A 340 -8.78 -3.94 -17.07
CA GLN A 340 -9.47 -3.44 -18.26
C GLN A 340 -9.04 -4.15 -19.56
N ASN A 341 -7.84 -4.71 -19.57
CA ASN A 341 -7.22 -5.44 -20.68
C ASN A 341 -7.01 -6.93 -20.36
N TRP A 342 -7.91 -7.53 -19.57
CA TRP A 342 -7.87 -8.91 -19.10
C TRP A 342 -7.62 -9.97 -20.18
N ASN A 343 -8.04 -9.72 -21.42
CA ASN A 343 -7.88 -10.68 -22.51
C ASN A 343 -6.45 -10.67 -23.13
N ALA A 344 -5.61 -9.70 -22.80
CA ALA A 344 -4.31 -9.49 -23.44
C ALA A 344 -3.11 -9.94 -22.59
N THR A 345 -3.21 -9.87 -21.26
CA THR A 345 -2.10 -10.15 -20.34
C THR A 345 -2.65 -10.53 -18.96
N GLU A 346 -1.81 -11.09 -18.08
CA GLU A 346 -2.12 -11.35 -16.66
C GLU A 346 -3.50 -12.00 -16.41
N ARG A 347 -3.93 -12.91 -17.31
CA ARG A 347 -5.33 -13.39 -17.39
C ARG A 347 -5.81 -14.08 -16.13
N CYS A 348 -4.89 -14.45 -15.23
CA CYS A 348 -5.19 -15.08 -13.96
C CYS A 348 -5.53 -14.08 -12.82
N TYR A 349 -5.39 -12.77 -13.02
CA TYR A 349 -5.56 -11.75 -11.97
C TYR A 349 -7.03 -11.59 -11.56
N SER A 350 -7.51 -12.44 -10.65
CA SER A 350 -8.87 -12.34 -10.08
C SER A 350 -9.05 -11.06 -9.24
N GLY A 351 -10.30 -10.62 -9.05
CA GLY A 351 -10.61 -9.45 -8.21
C GLY A 351 -10.05 -9.55 -6.78
N GLY A 352 -9.95 -10.75 -6.24
CA GLY A 352 -9.33 -11.06 -4.96
C GLY A 352 -10.30 -11.27 -3.81
N MET A 353 -9.80 -11.86 -2.74
CA MET A 353 -10.56 -12.10 -1.51
C MET A 353 -9.67 -12.15 -0.28
N THR A 354 -10.27 -11.98 0.89
CA THR A 354 -9.61 -12.00 2.19
C THR A 354 -10.49 -12.69 3.22
N ILE A 355 -9.86 -13.36 4.18
CA ILE A 355 -10.51 -13.97 5.35
C ILE A 355 -10.38 -12.98 6.50
N ASP A 356 -11.47 -12.77 7.25
CA ASP A 356 -11.39 -12.10 8.54
C ASP A 356 -10.63 -13.02 9.53
N PRO A 357 -9.40 -12.66 9.96
CA PRO A 357 -8.58 -13.56 10.78
C PRO A 357 -9.12 -13.74 12.20
N ASP A 358 -10.02 -12.87 12.66
CA ASP A 358 -10.66 -12.97 13.97
C ASP A 358 -12.03 -13.70 13.90
N HIS A 359 -12.59 -13.82 12.70
CA HIS A 359 -13.85 -14.49 12.38
C HIS A 359 -13.70 -15.27 11.06
N ILE A 360 -12.93 -16.36 11.07
CA ILE A 360 -12.52 -17.08 9.85
C ILE A 360 -13.64 -17.62 8.95
N ASN A 361 -14.88 -17.59 9.43
CA ASN A 361 -16.08 -17.95 8.68
C ASN A 361 -16.56 -16.79 7.79
N ASP A 362 -16.07 -15.57 8.00
CA ASP A 362 -16.39 -14.38 7.21
C ASP A 362 -15.29 -14.09 6.19
N LEU A 363 -15.68 -14.05 4.92
CA LEU A 363 -14.81 -13.72 3.79
C LEU A 363 -15.30 -12.43 3.14
N TYR A 364 -14.36 -11.61 2.66
CA TYR A 364 -14.66 -10.47 1.79
C TYR A 364 -14.10 -10.74 0.40
N LEU A 365 -14.95 -10.67 -0.62
CA LEU A 365 -14.66 -11.09 -1.98
C LEU A 365 -14.94 -9.94 -2.95
N SER A 366 -14.06 -9.74 -3.92
CA SER A 366 -14.31 -8.84 -5.06
C SER A 366 -14.96 -9.64 -6.18
N ILE A 367 -16.23 -9.35 -6.49
CA ILE A 367 -17.09 -10.13 -7.38
C ILE A 367 -17.70 -9.19 -8.43
N PRO A 368 -17.61 -9.51 -9.74
CA PRO A 368 -18.24 -8.70 -10.76
C PRO A 368 -19.77 -8.80 -10.63
N THR A 369 -20.39 -7.63 -10.59
CA THR A 369 -21.78 -7.45 -10.17
C THR A 369 -22.44 -6.41 -11.06
N GLU A 370 -23.68 -6.66 -11.47
CA GLU A 370 -24.56 -5.69 -12.09
C GLU A 370 -25.90 -5.69 -11.34
N ASN A 371 -26.40 -4.50 -10.96
CA ASN A 371 -27.68 -4.32 -10.26
C ASN A 371 -27.84 -5.24 -9.03
N GLY A 372 -26.78 -5.41 -8.23
CA GLY A 372 -26.81 -6.22 -7.02
C GLY A 372 -26.76 -7.74 -7.22
N SER A 373 -26.49 -8.21 -8.44
CA SER A 373 -26.38 -9.62 -8.78
C SER A 373 -25.09 -9.93 -9.51
N TYR A 374 -24.58 -11.16 -9.37
CA TYR A 374 -23.40 -11.61 -10.13
C TYR A 374 -23.62 -11.41 -11.63
N ASP A 375 -22.71 -10.69 -12.25
CA ASP A 375 -22.57 -10.61 -13.71
C ASP A 375 -21.09 -10.77 -14.02
N LYS A 376 -20.74 -11.69 -14.92
CA LYS A 376 -19.35 -11.99 -15.23
C LYS A 376 -18.57 -10.79 -15.77
N ASP A 377 -19.25 -9.89 -16.46
CA ASP A 377 -18.70 -8.72 -17.14
C ASP A 377 -19.04 -7.41 -16.39
N GLY A 378 -19.66 -7.51 -15.20
CA GLY A 378 -20.04 -6.36 -14.37
C GLY A 378 -18.88 -5.69 -13.63
N ILE A 379 -19.20 -4.63 -12.87
CA ILE A 379 -18.23 -3.94 -12.02
C ILE A 379 -17.90 -4.82 -10.82
N TYR A 380 -16.61 -4.95 -10.49
CA TYR A 380 -16.19 -5.70 -9.33
C TYR A 380 -16.58 -4.95 -8.06
N GLU A 381 -17.44 -5.56 -7.26
CA GLU A 381 -17.91 -5.05 -5.96
C GLU A 381 -17.41 -5.93 -4.83
N ILE A 382 -17.22 -5.36 -3.64
CA ILE A 382 -16.87 -6.09 -2.44
C ILE A 382 -18.15 -6.66 -1.81
N TRP A 383 -18.13 -7.96 -1.56
CA TRP A 383 -19.17 -8.70 -0.87
C TRP A 383 -18.60 -9.40 0.35
N LYS A 384 -19.36 -9.41 1.44
CA LYS A 384 -19.12 -10.30 2.57
C LYS A 384 -19.86 -11.62 2.32
N TYR A 385 -19.21 -12.75 2.54
CA TYR A 385 -19.82 -14.08 2.55
C TYR A 385 -19.52 -14.76 3.89
N THR A 386 -20.48 -15.53 4.39
CA THR A 386 -20.31 -16.32 5.62
C THR A 386 -20.38 -17.81 5.29
N ILE A 387 -19.36 -18.55 5.74
CA ILE A 387 -19.21 -19.98 5.59
C ILE A 387 -19.48 -20.62 6.96
N ALA A 388 -20.39 -21.57 7.04
CA ALA A 388 -20.65 -22.33 8.26
C ALA A 388 -19.54 -23.36 8.52
N ASP A 389 -19.45 -23.84 9.76
CA ASP A 389 -18.44 -24.84 10.15
C ASP A 389 -18.55 -26.16 9.37
N ASP A 390 -19.73 -26.48 8.81
CA ASP A 390 -19.93 -27.64 7.94
C ASP A 390 -19.45 -27.42 6.50
N GLY A 391 -18.87 -26.25 6.21
CA GLY A 391 -18.32 -25.90 4.91
C GLY A 391 -19.36 -25.39 3.90
N LYS A 392 -20.57 -25.01 4.33
CA LYS A 392 -21.58 -24.42 3.44
C LYS A 392 -21.56 -22.89 3.49
N VAL A 393 -21.75 -22.24 2.35
CA VAL A 393 -22.08 -20.81 2.30
C VAL A 393 -23.49 -20.63 2.85
N VAL A 394 -23.65 -19.82 3.89
CA VAL A 394 -24.93 -19.60 4.60
C VAL A 394 -25.43 -18.16 4.54
N GLY A 395 -24.62 -17.23 4.04
CA GLY A 395 -25.03 -15.83 3.87
C GLY A 395 -24.10 -15.05 2.95
N SER A 396 -24.65 -13.99 2.38
CA SER A 396 -23.89 -12.97 1.64
C SER A 396 -24.51 -11.58 1.84
N GLU A 397 -23.67 -10.56 1.77
CA GLU A 397 -24.03 -9.15 1.93
C GLU A 397 -23.14 -8.27 1.03
N GLN A 398 -23.72 -7.27 0.37
CA GLN A 398 -22.93 -6.28 -0.36
C GLN A 398 -22.27 -5.29 0.59
N VAL A 399 -20.95 -5.12 0.45
CA VAL A 399 -20.21 -4.05 1.13
C VAL A 399 -20.20 -2.80 0.26
N THR A 400 -19.79 -2.93 -1.01
CA THR A 400 -19.85 -1.85 -2.00
C THR A 400 -20.93 -2.11 -3.04
N ARG A 401 -21.42 -1.05 -3.69
CA ARG A 401 -22.57 -1.12 -4.61
C ARG A 401 -22.64 0.09 -5.53
N ASN A 402 -23.04 -0.16 -6.77
CA ASN A 402 -23.22 0.84 -7.82
C ASN A 402 -21.97 1.71 -8.01
N SER A 403 -20.80 1.09 -7.90
CA SER A 403 -19.51 1.75 -8.07
C SER A 403 -19.26 2.10 -9.54
N LEU A 404 -18.62 3.23 -9.78
CA LEU A 404 -18.17 3.66 -11.12
C LEU A 404 -16.98 2.83 -11.62
N LYS A 405 -16.19 2.31 -10.68
CA LYS A 405 -14.95 1.57 -10.93
C LYS A 405 -14.90 0.31 -10.08
N ASN A 406 -14.02 -0.60 -10.49
CA ASN A 406 -13.81 -1.86 -9.79
C ASN A 406 -13.31 -1.59 -8.37
N ASN A 407 -13.79 -2.39 -7.42
CA ASN A 407 -13.26 -2.53 -6.07
C ASN A 407 -12.57 -3.90 -5.98
N MET A 408 -11.26 -3.93 -5.73
CA MET A 408 -10.44 -5.13 -5.85
C MET A 408 -9.43 -5.27 -4.72
N ARG A 409 -8.93 -6.50 -4.57
CA ARG A 409 -7.91 -6.94 -3.60
C ARG A 409 -8.25 -6.49 -2.17
N PRO A 410 -9.42 -6.88 -1.65
CA PRO A 410 -9.80 -6.56 -0.27
C PRO A 410 -8.79 -7.15 0.71
N TYR A 411 -8.60 -6.48 1.84
CA TYR A 411 -7.70 -6.90 2.91
C TYR A 411 -8.29 -6.55 4.28
N VAL A 412 -8.51 -7.57 5.10
CA VAL A 412 -8.86 -7.37 6.51
C VAL A 412 -7.59 -7.09 7.31
N MET A 413 -7.56 -5.94 7.97
CA MET A 413 -6.36 -5.46 8.66
C MET A 413 -6.09 -6.29 9.92
N PRO A 414 -4.93 -6.96 10.07
CA PRO A 414 -4.58 -7.67 11.28
C PRO A 414 -4.62 -6.76 12.52
N GLY A 415 -5.06 -7.29 13.65
CA GLY A 415 -5.17 -6.56 14.93
C GLY A 415 -6.38 -5.63 15.05
N SER A 416 -7.23 -5.55 14.02
CA SER A 416 -8.36 -4.60 13.97
C SER A 416 -9.71 -5.17 14.45
N LYS A 417 -9.72 -6.26 15.23
CA LYS A 417 -10.94 -7.00 15.61
C LYS A 417 -12.08 -6.11 16.12
N ASP A 418 -11.74 -5.18 17.01
CA ASP A 418 -12.68 -4.27 17.67
C ASP A 418 -12.71 -2.87 17.02
N SER A 419 -11.99 -2.68 15.91
CA SER A 419 -11.90 -1.42 15.19
C SER A 419 -13.00 -1.30 14.14
N LYS A 420 -13.55 -0.10 13.97
CA LYS A 420 -14.42 0.22 12.83
C LYS A 420 -13.68 0.18 11.50
N LEU A 421 -12.40 0.53 11.50
CA LEU A 421 -11.51 0.35 10.35
C LEU A 421 -11.03 -1.10 10.33
N ARG A 422 -11.78 -1.93 9.59
CA ARG A 422 -11.57 -3.38 9.50
C ARG A 422 -11.09 -3.82 8.12
N LEU A 423 -11.64 -3.20 7.07
CA LEU A 423 -11.49 -3.64 5.68
C LEU A 423 -10.98 -2.50 4.81
N LEU A 424 -10.00 -2.83 3.96
CA LEU A 424 -9.40 -1.96 2.97
C LEU A 424 -9.43 -2.62 1.58
N TRP A 425 -9.42 -1.83 0.51
CA TRP A 425 -9.36 -2.33 -0.87
C TRP A 425 -8.82 -1.27 -1.82
N MET A 426 -8.44 -1.68 -3.03
CA MET A 426 -8.15 -0.78 -4.13
C MET A 426 -9.44 -0.46 -4.88
N ASN A 427 -9.60 0.78 -5.35
CA ASN A 427 -10.70 1.21 -6.22
C ASN A 427 -10.14 1.93 -7.45
N GLY A 428 -10.64 1.65 -8.66
CA GLY A 428 -10.20 2.38 -9.87
C GLY A 428 -9.96 1.52 -11.10
N ASP A 429 -9.24 2.09 -12.07
CA ASP A 429 -8.81 1.39 -13.28
C ASP A 429 -7.46 0.71 -13.07
N TYR A 430 -7.22 -0.38 -13.78
CA TYR A 430 -5.99 -1.14 -13.73
C TYR A 430 -5.69 -1.70 -15.12
N TYR A 431 -4.59 -1.27 -15.73
CA TYR A 431 -4.19 -1.72 -17.06
C TYR A 431 -3.00 -2.68 -16.99
N TYR A 432 -2.09 -2.47 -16.05
CA TYR A 432 -0.95 -3.34 -15.84
C TYR A 432 -0.39 -3.13 -14.46
N TRP A 433 0.29 -4.13 -13.90
CA TRP A 433 0.93 -4.01 -12.59
C TRP A 433 2.06 -2.99 -12.54
N MET A 434 2.55 -2.50 -13.68
CA MET A 434 3.62 -1.51 -13.76
C MET A 434 3.41 -0.51 -14.88
N VAL A 435 3.77 0.76 -14.62
CA VAL A 435 3.87 1.79 -15.66
C VAL A 435 5.05 1.48 -16.58
N ASN A 436 4.78 1.39 -17.88
CA ASN A 436 5.81 1.19 -18.90
C ASN A 436 5.34 1.70 -20.27
N LYS A 437 6.19 1.59 -21.29
CA LYS A 437 5.87 2.07 -22.65
C LYS A 437 4.59 1.51 -23.25
N LYS A 438 4.22 0.27 -22.92
CA LYS A 438 3.01 -0.38 -23.43
C LYS A 438 1.77 -0.02 -22.60
N TYR A 439 1.95 0.23 -21.31
CA TYR A 439 0.90 0.52 -20.35
C TYR A 439 1.27 1.79 -19.57
N PRO A 440 1.18 2.97 -20.21
CA PRO A 440 1.64 4.22 -19.63
C PRO A 440 0.82 4.66 -18.41
N ASP A 441 -0.44 4.24 -18.32
CA ASP A 441 -1.30 4.54 -17.18
C ASP A 441 -1.08 3.56 -16.01
N GLY A 442 -0.50 2.37 -16.27
CA GLY A 442 -0.25 1.35 -15.25
C GLY A 442 -1.50 0.96 -14.46
N TYR A 443 -1.58 1.43 -13.22
CA TYR A 443 -2.62 1.11 -12.22
C TYR A 443 -3.14 2.40 -11.54
N PRO A 444 -3.92 3.26 -12.21
CA PRO A 444 -4.44 4.49 -11.62
C PRO A 444 -5.61 4.19 -10.66
N THR A 445 -5.29 3.58 -9.51
CA THR A 445 -6.23 3.22 -8.45
C THR A 445 -6.05 4.11 -7.23
N SER A 446 -7.11 4.25 -6.44
CA SER A 446 -7.12 4.76 -5.08
C SER A 446 -7.11 3.63 -4.06
N MET A 447 -6.85 3.98 -2.80
CA MET A 447 -7.01 3.09 -1.65
C MET A 447 -8.25 3.49 -0.86
N ASN A 448 -9.14 2.54 -0.59
CA ASN A 448 -10.41 2.77 0.10
C ASN A 448 -10.55 1.92 1.38
N MET A 449 -11.45 2.35 2.26
CA MET A 449 -11.77 1.67 3.52
C MET A 449 -13.28 1.61 3.82
N ASN A 450 -13.68 0.68 4.71
CA ASN A 450 -15.06 0.52 5.18
C ASN A 450 -15.44 1.43 6.37
N CYS A 451 -14.59 2.39 6.72
CA CYS A 451 -14.74 3.23 7.89
C CYS A 451 -14.85 4.69 7.47
N PRO A 452 -15.77 5.49 8.06
CA PRO A 452 -15.85 6.90 7.72
C PRO A 452 -14.64 7.67 8.26
N MET A 453 -14.22 8.67 7.50
CA MET A 453 -13.38 9.75 8.01
C MET A 453 -14.27 10.71 8.79
N LEU A 454 -14.00 10.90 10.09
CA LEU A 454 -14.71 11.90 10.87
C LEU A 454 -14.30 13.28 10.40
N THR A 455 -15.28 14.08 10.01
CA THR A 455 -15.05 15.46 9.60
C THR A 455 -14.46 16.23 10.78
N GLN A 456 -13.19 16.63 10.66
CA GLN A 456 -12.69 17.71 11.48
C GLN A 456 -13.38 19.00 11.00
N GLU A 457 -13.86 19.84 11.93
CA GLU A 457 -14.46 21.12 11.57
C GLU A 457 -13.47 21.89 10.68
N ARG A 458 -13.88 22.16 9.44
CA ARG A 458 -13.10 23.04 8.55
C ARG A 458 -13.25 24.45 9.10
N ILE A 459 -12.30 24.86 9.94
CA ILE A 459 -12.18 26.24 10.36
C ILE A 459 -11.78 27.03 9.12
N ALA A 460 -12.64 27.92 8.64
CA ALA A 460 -12.30 28.83 7.56
C ALA A 460 -11.18 29.76 8.05
N VAL A 461 -9.97 29.49 7.60
CA VAL A 461 -8.77 30.27 7.92
C VAL A 461 -8.40 31.11 6.71
N SER A 462 -8.36 32.43 6.90
CA SER A 462 -7.87 33.35 5.88
C SER A 462 -6.34 33.41 5.93
N PRO A 463 -5.66 33.42 4.77
CA PRO A 463 -4.21 33.60 4.74
C PRO A 463 -3.83 35.02 5.17
N LEU A 464 -2.70 35.15 5.86
CA LEU A 464 -2.02 36.44 6.10
C LEU A 464 -1.55 37.06 4.78
N ILE A 465 -1.03 36.22 3.89
CA ILE A 465 -0.63 36.58 2.55
C ILE A 465 -1.14 35.49 1.62
N SER A 466 -1.83 35.86 0.55
CA SER A 466 -2.06 34.97 -0.58
C SER A 466 -1.77 35.71 -1.86
N SER A 467 -0.86 35.16 -2.64
CA SER A 467 -0.42 35.74 -3.89
C SER A 467 -0.25 34.63 -4.91
N ALA A 468 -0.76 34.85 -6.12
CA ALA A 468 -0.48 34.02 -7.29
C ALA A 468 0.35 34.85 -8.28
N PRO A 469 1.60 35.19 -7.92
CA PRO A 469 2.33 36.21 -8.66
C PRO A 469 2.76 35.71 -10.04
N ASN A 470 2.76 34.38 -10.25
CA ASN A 470 3.31 33.73 -11.43
C ASN A 470 4.69 34.32 -11.79
N PHE A 471 5.51 34.56 -10.76
CA PHE A 471 6.72 35.38 -10.85
C PHE A 471 7.89 34.53 -11.31
N GLU A 472 8.57 35.01 -12.34
CA GLU A 472 9.81 34.39 -12.83
C GLU A 472 10.99 34.74 -11.92
N VAL A 473 11.60 33.70 -11.36
CA VAL A 473 12.78 33.77 -10.50
C VAL A 473 14.00 33.38 -11.34
N THR A 474 15.08 34.16 -11.21
CA THR A 474 16.42 33.81 -11.69
C THR A 474 17.43 34.09 -10.57
N PRO A 475 18.68 33.59 -10.64
CA PRO A 475 19.71 33.91 -9.65
C PRO A 475 19.90 35.42 -9.41
N GLU A 476 19.69 36.25 -10.43
CA GLU A 476 19.81 37.71 -10.37
C GLU A 476 18.51 38.43 -9.98
N LYS A 477 17.37 37.72 -9.98
CA LYS A 477 16.03 38.29 -9.79
C LYS A 477 15.28 37.53 -8.68
N PRO A 478 15.58 37.83 -7.40
CA PRO A 478 14.89 37.20 -6.27
C PRO A 478 13.44 37.65 -6.19
N PHE A 479 12.56 36.76 -5.74
CA PHE A 479 11.19 37.08 -5.35
C PHE A 479 11.13 37.32 -3.84
N GLN A 480 10.70 38.52 -3.45
CA GLN A 480 10.64 38.97 -2.06
C GLN A 480 9.19 39.02 -1.59
N VAL A 481 8.91 38.42 -0.43
CA VAL A 481 7.59 38.43 0.20
C VAL A 481 7.75 39.07 1.57
N ASN A 482 7.22 40.28 1.72
CA ASN A 482 7.31 41.05 2.96
C ASN A 482 6.06 40.81 3.81
N LEU A 483 6.26 40.53 5.10
CA LEU A 483 5.15 40.39 6.05
C LEU A 483 4.48 41.75 6.32
N PRO A 484 3.15 41.76 6.58
CA PRO A 484 2.45 42.98 6.92
C PRO A 484 2.93 43.51 8.30
N ARG A 485 3.54 44.70 8.33
CA ARG A 485 4.11 45.29 9.57
C ARG A 485 3.22 46.32 10.26
N LYS A 486 2.08 46.66 9.65
CA LYS A 486 1.15 47.66 10.17
C LYS A 486 -0.21 46.99 10.41
N ASP A 487 -0.71 47.17 11.63
CA ASP A 487 -2.13 47.07 12.01
C ASP A 487 -2.72 45.69 12.41
N THR A 488 -1.95 44.59 12.39
CA THR A 488 -2.43 43.27 12.86
C THR A 488 -1.42 42.58 13.78
N PRO A 489 -1.82 42.04 14.96
CA PRO A 489 -0.98 41.15 15.74
C PRO A 489 -0.73 39.86 14.94
N ILE A 490 0.48 39.69 14.40
CA ILE A 490 0.89 38.45 13.72
C ILE A 490 1.51 37.53 14.76
N ARG A 491 0.98 36.31 14.85
CA ARG A 491 1.64 35.27 15.64
C ARG A 491 2.78 34.70 14.81
N THR A 492 4.01 35.12 15.10
CA THR A 492 5.18 34.73 14.31
C THR A 492 5.80 33.42 14.74
N ASP A 493 5.47 32.89 15.92
CA ASP A 493 6.00 31.62 16.42
C ASP A 493 5.24 30.39 15.91
N GLN A 494 4.25 30.56 15.02
CA GLN A 494 3.59 29.47 14.31
C GLN A 494 3.29 29.89 12.88
N PHE A 495 3.46 28.99 11.91
CA PHE A 495 3.13 29.31 10.53
C PHE A 495 2.93 28.08 9.66
N THR A 496 2.18 28.26 8.57
CA THR A 496 2.15 27.36 7.43
C THR A 496 2.38 28.16 6.16
N LEU A 497 3.40 27.77 5.40
CA LEU A 497 3.77 28.36 4.13
C LEU A 497 3.51 27.37 3.01
N PHE A 498 2.60 27.69 2.09
CA PHE A 498 2.38 26.94 0.86
C PHE A 498 3.06 27.65 -0.31
N ILE A 499 3.79 26.89 -1.12
CA ILE A 499 4.44 27.40 -2.33
C ILE A 499 4.24 26.40 -3.46
N ASP A 500 3.77 26.91 -4.61
CA ASP A 500 3.71 26.17 -5.87
C ASP A 500 4.93 26.50 -6.73
N TRP A 501 5.82 25.52 -6.85
CA TRP A 501 7.07 25.62 -7.57
C TRP A 501 6.92 25.21 -9.03
N SER A 502 7.56 25.97 -9.92
CA SER A 502 7.86 25.56 -11.29
C SER A 502 9.35 25.78 -11.53
N LEU A 503 10.14 24.76 -11.29
CA LEU A 503 11.60 24.78 -11.41
C LEU A 503 11.97 24.33 -12.82
N ASP A 504 12.92 25.03 -13.45
CA ASP A 504 13.60 24.47 -14.62
C ASP A 504 14.37 23.21 -14.16
N GLU A 505 14.18 22.09 -14.86
CA GLU A 505 14.70 20.76 -14.50
C GLU A 505 16.24 20.74 -14.32
N PHE A 506 16.93 21.79 -14.76
CA PHE A 506 18.38 21.94 -14.69
C PHE A 506 18.87 23.02 -13.73
N ALA A 507 18.01 23.76 -13.03
CA ALA A 507 18.40 25.01 -12.38
C ALA A 507 18.12 25.14 -10.87
N ALA A 508 17.44 24.18 -10.23
CA ALA A 508 17.13 24.28 -8.80
C ALA A 508 18.10 23.47 -7.94
N GLU A 509 19.21 24.10 -7.60
CA GLU A 509 20.27 23.54 -6.79
C GLU A 509 20.70 24.53 -5.70
N GLY A 510 20.98 24.02 -4.50
CA GLY A 510 21.31 24.85 -3.35
C GLY A 510 20.08 25.42 -2.64
N THR A 511 20.25 26.55 -1.96
CA THR A 511 19.19 27.19 -1.19
C THR A 511 18.22 27.93 -2.13
N ILE A 512 16.95 27.51 -2.12
CA ILE A 512 15.90 28.13 -2.96
C ILE A 512 14.97 29.07 -2.20
N LEU A 513 14.93 28.96 -0.88
CA LEU A 513 14.14 29.79 0.01
C LEU A 513 14.89 30.08 1.30
N THR A 514 14.79 31.31 1.78
CA THR A 514 15.23 31.72 3.12
C THR A 514 14.16 32.53 3.84
N MET A 515 14.06 32.34 5.14
CA MET A 515 13.13 33.03 6.04
C MET A 515 13.74 33.06 7.44
N GLY A 516 14.20 34.23 7.89
CA GLY A 516 14.91 34.36 9.17
C GLY A 516 16.13 33.43 9.23
N ASN A 517 16.15 32.52 10.22
CA ASN A 517 17.20 31.51 10.38
C ASN A 517 16.93 30.19 9.64
N LEU A 518 15.81 30.08 8.92
CA LEU A 518 15.42 28.91 8.15
C LEU A 518 15.84 29.08 6.68
N ALA A 519 16.39 28.03 6.09
CA ALA A 519 16.59 27.90 4.66
C ALA A 519 16.06 26.57 4.15
N TYR A 520 15.42 26.57 2.98
CA TYR A 520 14.99 25.37 2.26
C TYR A 520 15.69 25.31 0.91
N GLY A 521 16.12 24.12 0.52
CA GLY A 521 16.93 23.93 -0.69
C GLY A 521 16.91 22.50 -1.20
N VAL A 522 17.59 22.30 -2.33
CA VAL A 522 17.77 20.99 -2.96
C VAL A 522 19.27 20.74 -3.09
N ASP A 523 19.73 19.59 -2.63
CA ASP A 523 21.15 19.25 -2.73
C ASP A 523 21.53 19.00 -4.20
N PRO A 524 22.55 19.70 -4.75
CA PRO A 524 22.94 19.57 -6.16
C PRO A 524 23.43 18.17 -6.55
N VAL A 525 23.98 17.41 -5.58
CA VAL A 525 24.63 16.14 -5.88
C VAL A 525 23.61 15.00 -5.89
N ASN A 526 22.72 14.98 -4.90
CA ASN A 526 21.79 13.86 -4.70
C ASN A 526 20.32 14.21 -4.92
N MET A 527 19.99 15.47 -5.27
CA MET A 527 18.64 15.96 -5.51
C MET A 527 17.69 15.82 -4.31
N LYS A 528 18.20 15.57 -3.10
CA LYS A 528 17.38 15.49 -1.88
C LYS A 528 17.12 16.89 -1.35
N PRO A 529 15.86 17.26 -1.07
CA PRO A 529 15.55 18.48 -0.35
C PRO A 529 16.24 18.53 1.01
N PHE A 530 16.59 19.73 1.47
CA PHE A 530 17.13 19.96 2.79
C PHE A 530 16.49 21.19 3.43
N VAL A 531 16.46 21.20 4.76
CA VAL A 531 16.13 22.36 5.58
C VAL A 531 17.34 22.69 6.44
N LYS A 532 17.77 23.94 6.47
CA LYS A 532 18.76 24.44 7.43
C LYS A 532 18.09 25.34 8.45
N ILE A 533 18.45 25.17 9.71
CA ILE A 533 18.04 26.03 10.82
C ILE A 533 19.32 26.41 11.58
N GLY A 534 19.77 27.66 11.41
CA GLY A 534 21.11 28.05 11.86
C GLY A 534 22.20 27.16 11.23
N ASP A 535 22.99 26.49 12.07
CA ASP A 535 24.08 25.60 11.62
C ASP A 535 23.63 24.14 11.38
N GLN A 536 22.40 23.78 11.79
CA GLN A 536 21.89 22.41 11.64
C GLN A 536 21.26 22.24 10.25
N THR A 537 21.52 21.08 9.62
CA THR A 537 20.94 20.71 8.32
C THR A 537 20.19 19.39 8.46
N TYR A 538 18.91 19.41 8.14
CA TYR A 538 18.04 18.25 8.04
C TYR A 538 17.85 17.90 6.56
N ARG A 539 17.98 16.64 6.20
CA ARG A 539 17.91 16.18 4.81
C ARG A 539 16.76 15.20 4.65
N SER A 540 16.04 15.34 3.53
CA SER A 540 15.07 14.34 3.12
C SER A 540 15.77 13.04 2.76
N GLU A 541 15.11 11.91 3.01
CA GLU A 541 15.52 10.63 2.42
C GLU A 541 15.03 10.47 0.98
N ASN A 542 14.14 11.36 0.52
CA ASN A 542 13.55 11.32 -0.80
C ASN A 542 14.25 12.29 -1.76
N MET A 543 14.44 11.85 -2.99
CA MET A 543 14.87 12.70 -4.09
C MET A 543 13.69 13.54 -4.58
N LEU A 544 13.95 14.74 -5.09
CA LEU A 544 12.96 15.59 -5.75
C LEU A 544 12.70 15.11 -7.20
N CYS A 545 12.27 13.85 -7.32
CA CYS A 545 12.07 13.15 -8.59
C CYS A 545 10.85 12.22 -8.53
N THR A 546 10.32 11.89 -9.70
CA THR A 546 9.29 10.86 -9.94
C THR A 546 9.80 9.83 -10.94
N SER A 547 9.00 8.80 -11.18
CA SER A 547 9.26 7.73 -12.15
C SER A 547 8.46 7.88 -13.45
N ASP A 548 8.03 9.09 -13.81
CA ASP A 548 7.14 9.28 -14.97
C ASP A 548 7.79 8.91 -16.31
N ALA A 549 9.12 8.95 -16.41
CA ALA A 549 9.86 8.57 -17.62
C ALA A 549 9.75 7.07 -17.93
N TRP A 550 9.28 6.24 -16.99
CA TRP A 550 9.01 4.82 -17.23
C TRP A 550 8.00 4.60 -18.36
N LYS A 551 7.02 5.50 -18.51
CA LYS A 551 6.00 5.44 -19.56
C LYS A 551 6.57 5.60 -20.98
N GLU A 552 7.80 6.10 -21.12
CA GLU A 552 8.46 6.28 -22.42
C GLU A 552 9.57 5.24 -22.66
N GLY A 553 10.30 4.89 -21.59
CA GLY A 553 11.58 4.18 -21.69
C GLY A 553 11.59 2.72 -21.22
N ALA A 554 10.65 2.31 -20.37
CA ALA A 554 10.68 0.99 -19.74
C ALA A 554 9.99 -0.08 -20.60
N SER A 555 10.58 -1.28 -20.63
CA SER A 555 10.02 -2.47 -21.29
C SER A 555 9.72 -3.63 -20.32
N GLY A 556 10.02 -3.49 -19.02
CA GLY A 556 9.89 -4.56 -18.04
C GLY A 556 10.76 -4.32 -16.81
N THR A 557 11.07 -5.41 -16.11
CA THR A 557 12.03 -5.50 -15.00
C THR A 557 13.44 -5.72 -15.57
N ASP A 558 14.11 -4.64 -15.99
CA ASP A 558 15.42 -4.69 -16.66
C ASP A 558 16.59 -4.17 -15.80
N GLY A 559 16.36 -3.94 -14.51
CA GLY A 559 17.35 -3.42 -13.56
C GLY A 559 17.64 -1.94 -13.72
N LYS A 560 17.01 -1.24 -14.67
CA LYS A 560 17.24 0.20 -14.90
C LYS A 560 16.28 1.05 -14.09
N SER A 561 16.65 2.31 -13.89
CA SER A 561 15.79 3.30 -13.27
C SER A 561 15.62 4.48 -14.23
N TYR A 562 14.38 4.91 -14.44
CA TYR A 562 14.04 5.98 -15.40
C TYR A 562 13.54 7.20 -14.64
N MET A 563 14.45 8.13 -14.36
CA MET A 563 14.17 9.31 -13.53
C MET A 563 13.46 10.40 -14.32
N THR A 564 12.45 10.99 -13.70
CA THR A 564 11.92 12.30 -14.08
C THR A 564 12.23 13.27 -12.96
N LYS A 565 12.96 14.35 -13.27
CA LYS A 565 13.14 15.43 -12.29
C LYS A 565 11.82 16.15 -12.09
N MET A 566 11.48 16.46 -10.83
CA MET A 566 10.20 17.09 -10.54
C MET A 566 10.32 18.61 -10.65
N GLY A 567 9.94 19.15 -11.81
CA GLY A 567 9.89 20.60 -12.03
C GLY A 567 8.65 21.27 -11.41
N LEU A 568 7.53 20.55 -11.27
CA LEU A 568 6.27 21.08 -10.75
C LEU A 568 5.89 20.36 -9.46
N PHE A 569 5.76 21.10 -8.36
CA PHE A 569 5.30 20.56 -7.09
C PHE A 569 4.90 21.64 -6.10
N ARG A 570 4.08 21.26 -5.13
CA ARG A 570 3.72 22.09 -3.98
C ARG A 570 4.57 21.68 -2.80
N THR A 571 5.13 22.67 -2.09
CA THR A 571 5.68 22.47 -0.75
C THR A 571 4.78 23.14 0.28
N ALA A 572 4.57 22.49 1.42
CA ALA A 572 4.09 23.15 2.62
C ALA A 572 5.16 23.08 3.72
N ILE A 573 5.56 24.23 4.27
CA ILE A 573 6.45 24.32 5.43
C ILE A 573 5.59 24.71 6.62
N HIS A 574 5.39 23.79 7.55
CA HIS A 574 4.51 23.96 8.70
C HIS A 574 5.28 23.86 10.01
N TYR A 575 5.19 24.91 10.82
CA TYR A 575 5.76 24.93 12.17
C TYR A 575 4.66 25.06 13.22
N ASN A 576 4.66 24.14 14.18
CA ASN A 576 3.80 24.18 15.34
C ASN A 576 4.65 24.34 16.61
N PRO A 577 4.55 25.49 17.32
CA PRO A 577 5.33 25.74 18.53
C PRO A 577 4.90 24.87 19.72
N ASP A 578 3.65 24.39 19.76
CA ASP A 578 3.16 23.58 20.89
C ASP A 578 3.79 22.18 20.89
N SER A 579 4.09 21.65 19.70
CA SER A 579 4.78 20.37 19.53
C SER A 579 6.28 20.51 19.24
N HIS A 580 6.76 21.73 19.00
CA HIS A 580 8.12 22.02 18.53
C HIS A 580 8.48 21.29 17.22
N LEU A 581 7.50 20.98 16.36
CA LEU A 581 7.72 20.25 15.12
C LEU A 581 7.67 21.15 13.90
N LEU A 582 8.69 21.03 13.05
CA LEU A 582 8.66 21.51 11.67
C LEU A 582 8.36 20.32 10.75
N THR A 583 7.33 20.47 9.92
CA THR A 583 6.95 19.47 8.90
C THR A 583 7.04 20.06 7.51
N ILE A 584 7.72 19.36 6.62
CA ILE A 584 7.78 19.66 5.19
C ILE A 584 6.88 18.67 4.46
N TYR A 585 5.84 19.19 3.82
CA TYR A 585 4.97 18.43 2.93
C TYR A 585 5.38 18.66 1.48
N ARG A 586 5.28 17.61 0.68
CA ARG A 586 5.49 17.63 -0.77
C ARG A 586 4.29 17.00 -1.45
N ASN A 587 3.54 17.81 -2.21
CA ASN A 587 2.27 17.40 -2.82
C ASN A 587 1.32 16.72 -1.81
N GLY A 588 1.22 17.28 -0.60
CA GLY A 588 0.37 16.74 0.48
C GLY A 588 0.98 15.60 1.30
N LEU A 589 2.10 14.99 0.86
CA LEU A 589 2.78 13.93 1.60
C LEU A 589 3.82 14.50 2.56
N ILE A 590 3.92 13.97 3.77
CA ILE A 590 5.04 14.28 4.67
C ILE A 590 6.33 13.75 4.05
N ASP A 591 7.23 14.67 3.71
CA ASP A 591 8.58 14.35 3.24
C ASP A 591 9.58 14.35 4.41
N GLN A 592 9.46 15.33 5.32
CA GLN A 592 10.32 15.48 6.49
C GLN A 592 9.51 15.97 7.69
N ARG A 593 9.81 15.47 8.89
CA ARG A 593 9.29 15.98 10.16
C ARG A 593 10.32 15.81 11.25
N PHE A 594 10.69 16.91 11.90
CA PHE A 594 11.72 16.93 12.93
C PHE A 594 11.49 18.05 13.94
N GLU A 595 12.14 17.92 15.09
CA GLU A 595 12.08 18.91 16.16
C GLU A 595 12.89 20.16 15.78
N ALA A 596 12.31 21.33 16.02
CA ALA A 596 12.90 22.62 15.75
C ALA A 596 12.47 23.65 16.82
N ASP A 597 13.43 24.37 17.37
CA ASP A 597 13.17 25.34 18.44
C ASP A 597 13.13 26.78 17.93
N ALA A 598 12.18 27.54 18.47
CA ALA A 598 12.11 29.00 18.36
C ALA A 598 12.13 29.54 16.93
N LEU A 599 11.50 28.84 15.98
CA LEU A 599 11.32 29.35 14.62
C LEU A 599 10.32 30.50 14.62
N LYS A 600 10.63 31.52 13.82
CA LYS A 600 9.76 32.67 13.62
C LYS A 600 9.49 32.88 12.14
N LEU A 601 8.23 33.14 11.82
CA LEU A 601 7.82 33.70 10.55
C LEU A 601 8.50 35.06 10.36
N ASP A 602 9.16 35.23 9.22
CA ASP A 602 9.89 36.44 8.82
C ASP A 602 9.66 36.70 7.31
N ASP A 603 10.20 37.80 6.80
CA ASP A 603 10.21 38.08 5.36
C ASP A 603 10.89 36.92 4.61
N ILE A 604 10.31 36.54 3.47
CA ILE A 604 10.76 35.38 2.69
C ILE A 604 11.48 35.88 1.44
N THR A 605 12.68 35.37 1.23
CA THR A 605 13.42 35.51 -0.03
C THR A 605 13.41 34.17 -0.76
N ILE A 606 12.86 34.16 -1.98
CA ILE A 606 12.91 33.04 -2.91
C ILE A 606 13.88 33.39 -4.04
N GLN A 607 14.94 32.59 -4.19
CA GLN A 607 16.03 32.88 -5.13
C GLN A 607 16.83 31.61 -5.44
N GLY A 608 17.94 31.71 -6.17
CA GLY A 608 18.89 30.60 -6.29
C GLY A 608 18.48 29.50 -7.28
N PHE A 609 17.43 29.72 -8.07
CA PHE A 609 17.04 28.85 -9.18
C PHE A 609 16.49 29.66 -10.35
N THR A 610 16.42 29.04 -11.52
CA THR A 610 15.66 29.54 -12.67
C THR A 610 14.32 28.82 -12.72
N GLY A 611 13.23 29.58 -12.76
CA GLY A 611 11.88 29.01 -12.76
C GLY A 611 10.81 30.03 -12.41
N ARG A 612 9.70 29.58 -11.83
CA ARG A 612 8.58 30.41 -11.40
C ARG A 612 8.07 29.99 -10.03
N VAL A 613 7.61 30.99 -9.28
CA VAL A 613 6.71 30.79 -8.13
C VAL A 613 5.30 31.05 -8.64
N ALA A 614 4.52 29.98 -8.83
CA ALA A 614 3.16 30.10 -9.36
C ALA A 614 2.23 30.72 -8.31
N SER A 615 2.31 30.24 -7.07
CA SER A 615 1.57 30.78 -5.93
C SER A 615 2.37 30.67 -4.64
N ILE A 616 2.05 31.56 -3.70
CA ILE A 616 2.50 31.51 -2.31
C ILE A 616 1.35 31.91 -1.40
N SER A 617 1.15 31.16 -0.32
CA SER A 617 0.20 31.51 0.73
C SER A 617 0.80 31.27 2.12
N ILE A 618 0.62 32.23 3.02
CA ILE A 618 1.14 32.20 4.39
C ILE A 618 -0.03 32.26 5.35
N TYR A 619 -0.03 31.39 6.34
CA TYR A 619 -0.98 31.35 7.43
C TYR A 619 -0.24 31.35 8.76
N ASP A 620 -0.79 32.00 9.77
CA ASP A 620 -0.35 31.95 11.17
C ASP A 620 -1.28 31.09 12.03
N ASN A 621 -2.00 30.13 11.43
CA ASN A 621 -2.91 29.22 12.12
C ASN A 621 -2.51 27.76 11.89
N PRO A 622 -2.43 26.92 12.95
CA PRO A 622 -1.99 25.54 12.81
C PRO A 622 -3.02 24.62 12.14
N HIS A 623 -4.32 24.99 12.12
CA HIS A 623 -5.39 24.13 11.61
C HIS A 623 -5.55 24.16 10.08
N VAL A 624 -4.69 24.89 9.38
CA VAL A 624 -4.77 25.09 7.93
C VAL A 624 -4.52 23.79 7.16
N ILE A 625 -3.60 22.93 7.62
CA ILE A 625 -3.24 21.69 6.91
C ILE A 625 -4.47 20.81 6.65
N ASN A 626 -5.34 20.66 7.65
CA ASN A 626 -6.57 19.85 7.58
C ASN A 626 -7.56 20.33 6.49
N SER A 627 -7.41 21.56 5.99
CA SER A 627 -8.26 22.13 4.94
C SER A 627 -7.66 22.05 3.54
N PHE A 628 -6.35 21.79 3.41
CA PHE A 628 -5.60 21.88 2.15
C PHE A 628 -5.13 20.55 1.56
N GLU A 629 -5.27 19.43 2.28
CA GLU A 629 -4.93 18.06 1.85
C GLU A 629 -5.63 17.58 0.55
N GLN A 630 -6.40 18.41 -0.16
CA GLN A 630 -7.20 18.01 -1.33
C GLN A 630 -7.04 18.88 -2.59
N THR A 631 -6.10 19.84 -2.62
CA THR A 631 -5.88 20.62 -3.87
C THR A 631 -4.67 20.09 -4.63
N ASN A 632 -4.93 19.12 -5.51
CA ASN A 632 -4.00 18.72 -6.55
C ASN A 632 -3.59 19.93 -7.39
N ILE A 633 -2.31 20.05 -7.71
CA ILE A 633 -1.87 20.92 -8.78
C ILE A 633 -2.37 20.27 -10.07
N GLN A 634 -3.33 20.90 -10.75
CA GLN A 634 -3.65 20.58 -12.14
C GLN A 634 -2.62 21.21 -13.08
#